data_AF-A0A813IWM8-F1
#
_entry.id   AF-A0A813IWM8-F1
#
_cell.length_a   1.000
_cell.length_b   1.000
_cell.length_c   1.000
_cell.angle_alpha   90.00
_cell.angle_beta   90.00
_cell.angle_gamma   90.00
#
_symmetry.space_group_name_H-M   'P 1'
#
loop_
_entity.id
_entity.type
_entity.pdbx_description
1 polymer ?
#
loop_
_entity_poly.entity_id
_entity_poly.type
_entity_poly.pdbx_seq_one_letter_code
_entity_poly.pdbx_strand_id
1 'polypeptide(L)'
;MAWCTVLVLACVALPQVVLVEARVGAKGIFSHYTSVLEEKECTCNCCIRELRRPSEVTEQAKNKCALAPPNDSRIAAHGCTETCTVVNDPVFIQASTIEMNRFCFHHCRPTVGGMQTPFKAAAANQNRAALVTGGSLLDAECVSIRPEQLSQAISADGNGKDAQLQA
;
A
#
# COMPACT_ATOMS: atom_id res chain seq x y z
N MET A 1 -82.79 -36.11 -47.24
CA MET A 1 -82.62 -34.85 -46.46
C MET A 1 -82.00 -35.26 -45.13
N ALA A 2 -80.89 -34.78 -44.62
CA ALA A 2 -79.77 -33.99 -45.10
C ALA A 2 -78.57 -34.47 -44.26
N TRP A 3 -77.39 -34.54 -44.86
CA TRP A 3 -76.15 -34.96 -44.21
C TRP A 3 -75.60 -33.77 -43.39
N CYS A 4 -75.15 -34.00 -42.17
CA CYS A 4 -74.45 -32.99 -41.37
C CYS A 4 -73.13 -33.58 -40.86
N THR A 5 -72.08 -33.39 -41.66
CA THR A 5 -70.70 -33.76 -41.34
C THR A 5 -70.12 -32.76 -40.34
N VAL A 6 -69.76 -33.23 -39.15
CA VAL A 6 -69.01 -32.46 -38.14
C VAL A 6 -67.52 -32.56 -38.45
N LEU A 7 -66.91 -31.42 -38.73
CA LEU A 7 -65.49 -31.26 -39.06
C LEU A 7 -64.69 -31.14 -37.75
N VAL A 8 -63.89 -32.15 -37.42
CA VAL A 8 -62.98 -32.15 -36.27
C VAL A 8 -61.72 -31.36 -36.64
N LEU A 9 -61.56 -30.16 -36.07
CA LEU A 9 -60.32 -29.38 -36.17
C LEU A 9 -59.29 -29.94 -35.17
N ALA A 10 -58.26 -30.60 -35.67
CA ALA A 10 -57.09 -31.00 -34.89
C ALA A 10 -56.11 -29.82 -34.78
N CYS A 11 -56.02 -29.21 -33.60
CA CYS A 11 -54.96 -28.25 -33.27
C CYS A 11 -53.62 -28.99 -33.11
N VAL A 12 -52.75 -28.88 -34.10
CA VAL A 12 -51.34 -29.32 -34.01
C VAL A 12 -50.57 -28.29 -33.19
N ALA A 13 -50.24 -28.64 -31.95
CA ALA A 13 -49.35 -27.84 -31.09
C ALA A 13 -47.90 -28.00 -31.57
N LEU A 14 -47.33 -26.94 -32.14
CA LEU A 14 -45.90 -26.85 -32.42
C LEU A 14 -45.13 -26.48 -31.13
N PRO A 15 -44.01 -27.16 -30.81
CA PRO A 15 -43.18 -26.79 -29.67
C PRO A 15 -42.37 -25.52 -30.00
N GLN A 16 -42.55 -24.48 -29.19
CA GLN A 16 -41.71 -23.28 -29.26
C GLN A 16 -40.33 -23.60 -28.67
N VAL A 17 -39.33 -23.69 -29.53
CA VAL A 17 -37.93 -23.76 -29.12
C VAL A 17 -37.51 -22.38 -28.63
N VAL A 18 -37.57 -22.17 -27.32
CA VAL A 18 -37.06 -20.95 -26.67
C VAL A 18 -35.53 -21.01 -26.74
N LEU A 19 -34.95 -20.25 -27.67
CA LEU A 19 -33.51 -19.99 -27.71
C LEU A 19 -33.13 -19.18 -26.47
N VAL A 20 -32.61 -19.85 -25.45
CA VAL A 20 -31.94 -19.20 -24.32
C VAL A 20 -30.58 -18.73 -24.84
N GLU A 21 -30.48 -17.45 -25.18
CA GLU A 21 -29.19 -16.80 -25.44
C GLU A 21 -28.38 -16.80 -24.13
N ALA A 22 -27.59 -17.85 -23.95
CA ALA A 22 -26.53 -17.86 -22.96
C ALA A 22 -25.53 -16.77 -23.36
N ARG A 23 -25.63 -15.59 -22.72
CA ARG A 23 -24.59 -14.57 -22.75
C ARG A 23 -23.38 -15.12 -22.00
N VAL A 24 -22.60 -15.95 -22.69
CA VAL A 24 -21.25 -16.31 -22.29
C VAL A 24 -20.45 -15.02 -22.42
N GLY A 25 -20.27 -14.33 -21.30
CA GLY A 25 -19.33 -13.22 -21.21
C GLY A 25 -17.95 -13.74 -21.57
N ALA A 26 -17.54 -13.53 -22.83
CA ALA A 26 -16.23 -13.86 -23.32
C ALA A 26 -15.21 -13.02 -22.53
N LYS A 27 -14.63 -13.60 -21.48
CA LYS A 27 -13.36 -13.15 -20.92
C LYS A 27 -12.30 -13.39 -21.98
N GLY A 28 -12.14 -12.41 -22.86
CA GLY A 28 -11.17 -12.46 -23.95
C GLY A 28 -9.73 -12.59 -23.42
N ILE A 29 -8.87 -13.14 -24.25
CA ILE A 29 -7.41 -13.30 -24.13
C ILE A 29 -6.64 -12.02 -23.70
N PHE A 30 -7.30 -10.86 -23.66
CA PHE A 30 -6.75 -9.61 -23.13
C PHE A 30 -6.91 -9.44 -21.60
N SER A 31 -7.59 -10.37 -20.92
CA SER A 31 -7.75 -10.35 -19.45
C SER A 31 -6.42 -10.37 -18.68
N HIS A 32 -5.32 -10.79 -19.31
CA HIS A 32 -4.00 -10.83 -18.68
C HIS A 32 -3.28 -9.48 -18.65
N TYR A 33 -3.67 -8.52 -19.50
CA TYR A 33 -3.03 -7.19 -19.55
C TYR A 33 -3.58 -6.21 -18.51
N THR A 34 -4.69 -6.56 -17.85
CA THR A 34 -5.34 -5.71 -16.84
C THR A 34 -5.41 -6.45 -15.51
N SER A 35 -4.27 -6.78 -14.90
CA SER A 35 -4.26 -7.00 -13.45
C SER A 35 -4.52 -5.64 -12.80
N VAL A 36 -5.75 -5.40 -12.36
CA VAL A 36 -6.08 -4.23 -11.57
C VAL A 36 -5.36 -4.39 -10.24
N LEU A 37 -4.45 -3.47 -9.92
CA LEU A 37 -3.86 -3.38 -8.59
C LEU A 37 -4.99 -3.00 -7.63
N GLU A 38 -5.38 -3.92 -6.74
CA GLU A 38 -6.49 -3.72 -5.82
C GLU A 38 -6.05 -2.82 -4.64
N GLU A 39 -4.76 -2.86 -4.30
CA GLU A 39 -4.18 -2.07 -3.21
C GLU A 39 -3.67 -0.71 -3.68
N LYS A 40 -3.73 0.27 -2.76
CA LYS A 40 -3.24 1.63 -3.00
C LYS A 40 -1.73 1.69 -3.14
N GLU A 41 -1.26 2.70 -3.86
CA GLU A 41 0.16 3.02 -3.97
C GLU A 41 0.79 3.32 -2.60
N CYS A 42 2.00 2.81 -2.39
CA CYS A 42 2.76 3.08 -1.17
C CYS A 42 3.18 4.56 -1.07
N THR A 43 2.96 5.18 0.09
CA THR A 43 3.38 6.58 0.35
C THR A 43 4.00 6.74 1.74
N CYS A 44 4.97 7.65 1.87
CA CYS A 44 5.65 7.91 3.15
C CYS A 44 4.77 8.60 4.21
N ASN A 45 3.58 9.09 3.84
CA ASN A 45 2.65 9.75 4.76
C ASN A 45 2.12 8.80 5.84
N CYS A 46 2.14 7.49 5.57
CA CYS A 46 1.77 6.43 6.50
C CYS A 46 2.90 6.06 7.47
N CYS A 47 4.09 6.62 7.29
CA CYS A 47 5.27 6.27 8.05
C CYS A 47 5.53 7.27 9.18
N ILE A 48 5.96 6.75 10.33
CA ILE A 48 6.42 7.52 11.47
C ILE A 48 7.91 7.27 11.69
N ARG A 49 8.57 8.22 12.35
CA ARG A 49 9.94 8.03 12.80
C ARG A 49 9.96 7.18 14.07
N GLU A 50 10.72 6.09 14.03
CA GLU A 50 10.97 5.22 15.17
C GLU A 50 12.48 5.12 15.42
N LEU A 51 12.87 4.78 16.66
CA LEU A 51 14.24 4.39 16.96
C LEU A 51 14.60 3.08 16.25
N ARG A 52 15.82 3.01 15.73
CA ARG A 52 16.36 1.74 15.24
C ARG A 52 16.55 0.76 16.39
N ARG A 53 16.29 -0.52 16.11
CA ARG A 53 16.62 -1.58 17.08
C ARG A 53 18.14 -1.63 17.25
N PRO A 54 18.69 -1.96 18.43
CA PRO A 54 20.13 -1.98 18.66
C PRO A 54 20.92 -2.81 17.62
N SER A 55 20.31 -3.85 17.06
CA SER A 55 20.87 -4.69 15.98
C SER A 55 20.94 -4.02 14.60
N GLU A 56 20.19 -2.92 14.39
CA GLU A 56 20.08 -2.15 13.14
C GLU A 56 20.86 -0.82 13.22
N VAL A 57 21.45 -0.51 14.38
CA VAL A 57 22.19 0.73 14.59
C VAL A 57 23.56 0.63 13.91
N THR A 58 23.66 1.25 12.75
CA THR A 58 24.95 1.73 12.23
C THR A 58 25.30 3.02 12.98
N GLU A 59 26.56 3.27 13.32
CA GLU A 59 27.02 4.36 14.20
C GLU A 59 26.46 5.78 13.85
N GLN A 60 25.96 5.95 12.63
CA GLN A 60 25.50 7.23 12.08
C GLN A 60 23.97 7.42 12.07
N ALA A 61 23.15 6.36 12.17
CA ALA A 61 21.69 6.45 11.99
C ALA A 61 20.92 5.82 13.18
N LYS A 62 20.42 6.66 14.09
CA LYS A 62 19.67 6.23 15.29
C LYS A 62 18.18 6.01 15.04
N ASN A 63 17.63 6.61 14.00
CA ASN A 63 16.20 6.56 13.69
C ASN A 63 15.95 5.93 12.33
N LYS A 64 14.80 5.29 12.17
CA LYS A 64 14.25 4.75 10.91
C LYS A 64 12.81 5.23 10.73
N CYS A 65 12.27 4.97 9.55
CA CYS A 65 10.84 5.12 9.29
C CYS A 65 10.16 3.74 9.37
N ALA A 66 8.99 3.69 9.99
CA ALA A 66 8.17 2.49 10.16
C ALA A 66 6.69 2.85 10.01
N LEU A 67 5.82 1.86 9.80
CA LEU A 67 4.37 2.10 9.73
C LEU A 67 3.87 2.66 11.07
N ALA A 68 2.94 3.62 11.01
CA ALA A 68 2.27 4.14 12.20
C ALA A 68 1.52 3.03 12.97
N PRO A 69 1.40 3.11 14.31
CA PRO A 69 0.58 2.18 15.07
C PRO A 69 -0.91 2.37 14.72
N PRO A 70 -1.76 1.33 14.85
CA PRO A 70 -3.17 1.33 14.40
C PRO A 70 -4.04 2.46 14.98
N ASN A 71 -3.65 3.03 16.13
CA ASN A 71 -4.38 4.12 16.79
C ASN A 71 -3.93 5.53 16.35
N ASP A 72 -3.00 5.65 15.40
CA ASP A 72 -2.53 6.94 14.91
C ASP A 72 -3.56 7.58 13.96
N SER A 73 -3.79 8.88 14.11
CA SER A 73 -4.74 9.63 13.28
C SER A 73 -4.36 9.64 11.80
N ARG A 74 -3.07 9.46 11.47
CA ARG A 74 -2.57 9.40 10.10
C ARG A 74 -3.09 8.19 9.34
N ILE A 75 -3.31 7.07 10.01
CA ILE A 75 -3.85 5.85 9.38
C ILE A 75 -5.26 6.11 8.87
N ALA A 76 -6.11 6.70 9.70
CA ALA A 76 -7.47 7.05 9.32
C ALA A 76 -7.49 8.17 8.26
N ALA A 77 -6.62 9.18 8.39
CA ALA A 77 -6.57 10.33 7.47
C ALA A 77 -6.11 9.95 6.06
N HIS A 78 -5.13 9.05 5.93
CA HIS A 78 -4.56 8.65 4.64
C HIS A 78 -5.07 7.28 4.15
N GLY A 79 -5.86 6.58 4.97
CA GLY A 79 -6.35 5.24 4.67
C GLY A 79 -5.20 4.26 4.45
N CYS A 80 -4.24 4.28 5.38
CA CYS A 80 -3.05 3.45 5.34
C CYS A 80 -3.39 1.98 5.61
N THR A 81 -2.84 1.09 4.80
CA THR A 81 -2.97 -0.36 4.90
C THR A 81 -1.63 -1.00 5.24
N GLU A 82 -1.65 -2.23 5.75
CA GLU A 82 -0.42 -2.99 6.06
C GLU A 82 0.36 -3.39 4.81
N THR A 83 -0.33 -3.51 3.67
CA THR A 83 0.24 -3.77 2.36
C THR A 83 -0.11 -2.66 1.39
N CYS A 84 0.75 -2.41 0.42
CA CYS A 84 0.54 -1.41 -0.63
C CYS A 84 1.26 -1.84 -1.91
N THR A 85 0.92 -1.20 -3.03
CA THR A 85 1.49 -1.52 -4.33
C THR A 85 2.61 -0.56 -4.71
N VAL A 86 3.63 -1.11 -5.37
CA VAL A 86 4.71 -0.35 -6.00
C VAL A 86 4.84 -0.76 -7.45
N VAL A 87 5.12 0.21 -8.32
CA VAL A 87 5.21 -0.01 -9.77
C VAL A 87 6.59 0.38 -10.26
N ASN A 88 7.29 -0.57 -10.90
CA ASN A 88 8.65 -0.38 -11.42
C ASN A 88 9.65 0.09 -10.34
N ASP A 89 9.54 -0.48 -9.14
CA ASP A 89 10.38 -0.11 -8.01
C ASP A 89 11.82 -0.64 -8.18
N PRO A 90 12.86 0.21 -8.09
CA PRO A 90 14.24 -0.22 -8.27
C PRO A 90 14.82 -0.94 -7.04
N VAL A 91 14.17 -0.86 -5.88
CA VAL A 91 14.56 -1.56 -4.65
C VAL A 91 13.90 -2.93 -4.60
N PHE A 92 12.60 -3.01 -4.91
CA PHE A 92 11.79 -4.24 -4.87
C PHE A 92 11.39 -4.70 -6.28
N ILE A 93 12.37 -5.12 -7.07
CA ILE A 93 12.18 -5.46 -8.50
C ILE A 93 11.18 -6.62 -8.71
N GLN A 94 11.05 -7.54 -7.75
CA GLN A 94 10.27 -8.78 -7.89
C GLN A 94 8.87 -8.73 -7.26
N ALA A 95 8.52 -7.67 -6.53
CA ALA A 95 7.26 -7.58 -5.78
C ALA A 95 6.41 -6.41 -6.27
N SER A 96 5.17 -6.69 -6.69
CA SER A 96 4.17 -5.66 -7.00
C SER A 96 3.44 -5.14 -5.76
N THR A 97 3.35 -5.99 -4.73
CA THR A 97 2.70 -5.70 -3.45
C THR A 97 3.72 -5.93 -2.34
N ILE A 98 3.87 -4.95 -1.46
CA ILE A 98 4.87 -4.96 -0.39
C ILE A 98 4.24 -4.59 0.94
N GLU A 99 4.82 -5.09 2.02
CA GLU A 99 4.46 -4.66 3.38
C GLU A 99 4.87 -3.19 3.57
N MET A 100 3.97 -2.37 4.12
CA MET A 100 4.19 -0.95 4.34
C MET A 100 5.38 -0.69 5.27
N ASN A 101 5.66 -1.56 6.25
CA ASN A 101 6.87 -1.43 7.07
C ASN A 101 8.15 -1.54 6.24
N ARG A 102 8.20 -2.49 5.30
CA ARG A 102 9.34 -2.67 4.39
C ARG A 102 9.46 -1.46 3.47
N PHE A 103 8.34 -0.95 2.94
CA PHE A 103 8.35 0.28 2.17
C PHE A 103 8.89 1.46 2.97
N CYS A 104 8.34 1.72 4.16
CA CYS A 104 8.77 2.82 5.04
C CYS A 104 10.27 2.75 5.35
N PHE A 105 10.82 1.55 5.54
CA PHE A 105 12.22 1.38 5.85
C PHE A 105 13.16 1.71 4.67
N HIS A 106 12.78 1.29 3.46
CA HIS A 106 13.63 1.39 2.27
C HIS A 106 13.43 2.67 1.45
N HIS A 107 12.20 3.21 1.42
CA HIS A 107 11.84 4.34 0.56
C HIS A 107 11.69 5.65 1.31
N CYS A 108 11.60 5.62 2.64
CA CYS A 108 11.39 6.81 3.45
C CYS A 108 12.56 7.07 4.38
N ARG A 109 12.89 8.35 4.55
CA ARG A 109 13.88 8.82 5.52
C ARG A 109 13.29 9.82 6.48
N PRO A 110 13.66 9.74 7.77
CA PRO A 110 13.26 10.75 8.72
C PRO A 110 13.92 12.07 8.34
N THR A 111 13.15 13.15 8.35
CA THR A 111 13.65 14.50 8.15
C THR A 111 14.70 14.87 9.19
N VAL A 112 15.68 15.68 8.78
CA VAL A 112 16.69 16.23 9.69
C VAL A 112 16.02 17.21 10.64
N GLY A 113 15.94 16.83 11.92
CA GLY A 113 15.26 17.63 12.94
C GLY A 113 14.52 16.77 13.96
N GLY A 114 14.06 17.41 15.04
CA GLY A 114 13.35 16.75 16.13
C GLY A 114 14.27 15.97 17.08
N MET A 115 13.85 15.84 18.34
CA MET A 115 14.65 15.12 19.34
C MET A 115 14.62 13.62 19.08
N GLN A 116 15.64 12.90 19.56
CA GLN A 116 15.75 11.45 19.37
C GLN A 116 14.55 10.67 19.90
N THR A 117 13.83 11.21 20.89
CA THR A 117 12.60 10.62 21.41
C THR A 117 11.58 11.71 21.74
N PRO A 118 10.27 11.39 21.67
CA PRO A 118 9.22 12.30 22.10
C PRO A 118 9.39 12.75 23.56
N PHE A 119 9.83 11.84 24.44
CA PHE A 119 10.12 12.16 25.84
C PHE A 119 11.21 13.24 25.98
N LYS A 120 12.30 13.13 25.21
CA LYS A 120 13.37 14.13 25.24
C LYS A 120 12.93 15.47 24.65
N ALA A 121 12.10 15.47 23.60
CA ALA A 121 11.49 16.70 23.09
C ALA A 121 10.54 17.33 24.10
N ALA A 122 9.69 16.55 24.77
CA ALA A 122 8.82 17.05 25.82
C ALA A 122 9.62 17.68 26.97
N ALA A 123 10.69 17.01 27.43
CA ALA A 123 11.58 17.56 28.46
C ALA A 123 12.31 18.84 28.00
N ALA A 124 12.79 18.87 26.75
CA ALA A 124 13.44 20.06 26.18
C ALA A 124 12.46 21.24 26.06
N ASN A 125 11.20 20.97 25.71
CA ASN A 125 10.15 21.98 25.58
C ASN A 125 9.69 22.57 26.92
N GLN A 126 9.97 21.89 28.03
CA GLN A 126 9.70 22.44 29.38
C GLN A 126 10.79 23.44 29.83
N ASN A 127 11.93 23.52 29.14
CA ASN A 127 12.98 24.47 29.48
C ASN A 127 12.63 25.88 28.97
N ARG A 128 12.93 26.93 29.76
CA ARG A 128 12.75 28.33 29.35
C ARG A 128 13.48 28.67 28.05
N ALA A 129 14.59 28.00 27.74
CA ALA A 129 15.30 28.18 26.47
C ALA A 129 14.41 27.91 25.24
N ALA A 130 13.41 27.01 25.37
CA ALA A 130 12.46 26.72 24.31
C ALA A 130 11.61 27.94 23.89
N LEU A 131 11.40 28.91 24.79
CA LEU A 131 10.70 30.16 24.48
C LEU A 131 11.47 31.02 23.46
N VAL A 132 12.80 30.86 23.39
CA VAL A 132 13.67 31.61 22.48
C VAL A 132 13.95 30.80 21.21
N THR A 133 14.12 29.48 21.32
CA THR A 133 14.47 28.62 20.17
C THR A 133 13.26 28.08 19.41
N GLY A 134 12.04 28.31 19.89
CA GLY A 134 10.82 27.72 19.32
C GLY A 134 10.58 26.26 19.71
N GLY A 135 11.38 25.73 20.64
CA GLY A 135 11.27 24.37 21.15
C GLY A 135 11.88 23.31 20.24
N SER A 136 11.44 22.09 20.45
CA SER A 136 11.87 20.86 19.79
C SER A 136 10.64 20.10 19.31
N LEU A 137 10.68 19.68 18.04
CA LEU A 137 9.62 18.84 17.49
C LEU A 137 9.62 17.48 18.19
N LEU A 138 8.44 17.05 18.64
CA LEU A 138 8.20 15.73 19.25
C LEU A 138 8.45 14.62 18.22
N ASP A 139 7.96 14.86 17.00
CA ASP A 139 8.08 13.95 15.88
C ASP A 139 8.82 14.63 14.72
N ALA A 140 9.49 13.82 13.92
CA ALA A 140 9.98 14.25 12.62
C ALA A 140 9.24 13.46 11.56
N GLU A 141 8.91 14.12 10.47
CA GLU A 141 8.20 13.51 9.35
C GLU A 141 9.12 12.56 8.58
N CYS A 142 8.53 11.49 8.05
CA CYS A 142 9.17 10.58 7.11
C CYS A 142 8.89 11.05 5.70
N VAL A 143 9.94 11.37 4.95
CA VAL A 143 9.85 11.86 3.57
C VAL A 143 10.48 10.85 2.62
N SER A 144 10.01 10.85 1.37
CA SER A 144 10.59 9.98 0.34
C SER A 144 12.07 10.30 0.12
N ILE A 145 12.86 9.24 -0.03
CA ILE A 145 14.29 9.35 -0.31
C ILE A 145 14.48 9.95 -1.71
N ARG A 146 15.46 10.84 -1.84
CA ARG A 146 15.76 11.43 -3.15
C ARG A 146 16.41 10.39 -4.07
N PRO A 147 16.20 10.47 -5.39
CA PRO A 147 16.72 9.48 -6.33
C PRO A 147 18.23 9.23 -6.22
N GLU A 148 19.03 10.25 -5.87
CA GLU A 148 20.49 10.12 -5.73
C GLU A 148 20.89 9.22 -4.55
N GLN A 149 20.04 9.16 -3.52
CA GLN A 149 20.25 8.38 -2.31
C GLN A 149 19.64 6.97 -2.40
N LEU A 150 18.88 6.68 -3.45
CA LEU A 150 18.21 5.40 -3.65
C LEU A 150 19.21 4.24 -3.82
N SER A 151 20.39 4.53 -4.36
CA SER A 151 21.52 3.59 -4.43
C SER A 151 21.91 3.01 -3.06
N GLN A 152 21.77 3.81 -1.98
CA GLN A 152 22.03 3.36 -0.60
C GLN A 152 20.93 2.43 -0.08
N ALA A 153 19.70 2.57 -0.58
CA ALA A 153 18.57 1.72 -0.20
C ALA A 153 18.64 0.33 -0.86
N ILE A 154 19.35 0.22 -2.00
CA ILE A 154 19.58 -1.02 -2.75
C ILE A 154 20.77 -1.82 -2.19
N SER A 155 21.73 -1.15 -1.52
CA SER A 155 22.94 -1.77 -0.98
C SER A 155 22.62 -2.86 0.06
N ALA A 156 23.15 -4.07 -0.19
CA ALA A 156 22.90 -5.28 0.61
C ALA A 156 23.60 -5.25 1.99
N ASP A 157 24.54 -4.34 2.15
CA ASP A 157 25.56 -4.27 3.20
C ASP A 157 25.14 -3.40 4.40
N GLY A 158 23.96 -2.76 4.35
CA GLY A 158 23.56 -1.76 5.33
C GLY A 158 22.10 -1.79 5.76
N ASN A 159 21.50 -2.99 5.91
CA ASN A 159 20.10 -3.31 6.28
C ASN A 159 19.21 -3.87 5.15
N GLY A 160 19.79 -4.18 3.96
CA GLY A 160 19.04 -4.51 2.75
C GLY A 160 18.78 -5.98 2.43
N LYS A 161 18.94 -6.91 3.38
CA LYS A 161 18.69 -8.34 3.10
C LYS A 161 17.24 -8.61 2.68
N ASP A 162 16.32 -7.80 3.16
CA ASP A 162 14.91 -7.95 2.87
C ASP A 162 14.58 -7.56 1.42
N ALA A 163 15.36 -6.72 0.74
CA ALA A 163 15.08 -6.37 -0.67
C ALA A 163 15.10 -7.58 -1.61
N GLN A 164 15.79 -8.65 -1.21
CA GLN A 164 15.90 -9.91 -1.97
C GLN A 164 14.83 -10.94 -1.59
N LEU A 165 14.09 -10.73 -0.50
CA LEU A 165 13.04 -11.64 -0.05
C LEU A 165 11.74 -11.35 -0.82
N GLN A 166 11.27 -12.35 -1.56
CA GLN A 166 9.94 -12.36 -2.16
C GLN A 166 8.89 -12.20 -1.05
N ALA A 167 7.84 -11.43 -1.34
CA ALA A 167 6.74 -11.15 -0.42
C ALA A 167 6.00 -12.44 0.00
#